data_AF-A0A0B6YSX3-F1
#
_entry.id   AF-A0A0B6YSX3-F1
#
_cell.length_a   1.000
_cell.length_b   1.000
_cell.length_c   1.000
_cell.angle_alpha   90.00
_cell.angle_beta   90.00
_cell.angle_gamma   90.00
#
_symmetry.space_group_name_H-M   'P 1'
#
loop_
_entity.id
_entity.type
_entity.pdbx_description
1 polymer ?
#
loop_
_entity_poly.entity_id
_entity_poly.type
_entity_poly.pdbx_seq_one_letter_code
_entity_poly.pdbx_strand_id
1 'polypeptide(L)'
;SNSRLMTFKLANDQKSLLMKIIQQEASKVANKENGEYRESFSDLKDEEPQIPEEMMSKDRRIQLNYRFLKNSVESGPVEVMQQSWVDRICNMVPEYLRQGKVLHELLQELFTEVKANFESSMRKSMVQHVLVAPKVKGLENEVAGPPPEEPLGLDFSNPWHESYIENR
;
A
#
# COMPACT_ATOMS: atom_id res chain seq x y z
N SER A 1 -54.05 -55.36 14.19
CA SER A 1 -53.24 -54.34 14.87
C SER A 1 -52.00 -54.99 15.49
N ASN A 2 -50.83 -54.83 14.88
CA ASN A 2 -49.57 -55.34 15.46
C ASN A 2 -49.05 -54.33 16.49
N SER A 3 -49.36 -54.56 17.77
CA SER A 3 -48.92 -53.67 18.84
C SER A 3 -47.42 -53.83 19.09
N ARG A 4 -46.76 -52.73 19.47
CA ARG A 4 -45.32 -52.67 19.76
C ARG A 4 -44.91 -53.70 20.81
N LEU A 5 -45.77 -53.98 21.78
CA LEU A 5 -45.57 -54.98 22.83
C LEU A 5 -45.43 -56.42 22.31
N MET A 6 -46.10 -56.77 21.20
CA MET A 6 -46.10 -58.13 20.65
C MET A 6 -44.93 -58.39 19.69
N THR A 7 -44.21 -57.35 19.28
CA THR A 7 -43.14 -57.43 18.26
C THR A 7 -41.79 -56.87 18.74
N PHE A 8 -41.76 -56.26 19.92
CA PHE A 8 -40.55 -55.72 20.53
C PHE A 8 -39.58 -56.84 20.90
N LYS A 9 -38.33 -56.68 20.47
CA LYS A 9 -37.21 -57.56 20.83
C LYS A 9 -36.03 -56.69 21.23
N LEU A 10 -35.62 -56.77 22.50
CA LEU A 10 -34.51 -55.99 23.03
C LEU A 10 -33.23 -56.13 22.20
N ALA A 11 -32.94 -57.32 21.68
CA ALA A 11 -31.78 -57.57 20.83
C ALA A 11 -31.77 -56.75 19.53
N ASN A 12 -32.94 -56.52 18.92
CA ASN A 12 -33.05 -55.71 17.70
C ASN A 12 -32.83 -54.22 18.03
N ASP A 13 -33.37 -53.77 19.15
CA ASP A 13 -33.20 -52.39 19.62
C ASP A 13 -31.74 -52.11 19.97
N GLN A 14 -31.09 -53.02 20.70
CA GLN A 14 -29.66 -52.95 21.01
C GLN A 14 -28.80 -52.96 19.75
N LYS A 15 -29.11 -53.83 18.78
CA LYS A 15 -28.42 -53.84 17.47
C LYS A 15 -28.60 -52.51 16.72
N SER A 16 -29.80 -51.95 16.73
CA SER A 16 -30.08 -50.66 16.06
C SER A 16 -29.33 -49.50 16.73
N LEU A 17 -29.24 -49.51 18.06
CA LEU A 17 -28.51 -48.53 18.84
C LEU A 17 -27.00 -48.63 18.56
N LEU A 18 -26.44 -49.84 18.56
CA LEU A 18 -25.03 -50.07 18.23
C LEU A 18 -24.71 -49.61 16.80
N MET A 19 -25.57 -49.94 15.83
CA MET A 19 -25.37 -49.52 14.45
C MET A 19 -25.39 -47.99 14.29
N LYS A 20 -26.26 -47.30 15.05
CA LYS A 20 -26.31 -45.85 15.08
C LYS A 20 -25.03 -45.23 15.66
N ILE A 21 -24.48 -45.81 16.73
CA ILE A 21 -23.22 -45.37 17.33
C ILE A 21 -22.07 -45.52 16.33
N ILE A 22 -21.95 -46.68 15.69
CA ILE A 22 -20.90 -46.95 14.69
C ILE A 22 -21.00 -45.94 13.53
N GLN A 23 -22.20 -45.66 13.03
CA GLN A 23 -22.38 -44.69 11.95
C GLN A 23 -22.02 -43.26 12.37
N GLN A 24 -22.34 -42.87 13.62
CA GLN A 24 -21.96 -41.58 14.18
C GLN A 24 -20.44 -41.44 14.35
N GLU A 25 -19.76 -42.50 14.79
CA GLU A 25 -18.30 -42.48 14.91
C GLU A 25 -17.62 -42.45 13.55
N ALA A 26 -18.07 -43.28 12.61
CA ALA A 26 -17.55 -43.31 11.24
C ALA A 26 -17.71 -41.94 10.54
N SER A 27 -18.87 -41.30 10.67
CA SER A 27 -19.09 -39.96 10.11
C SER A 27 -18.23 -38.88 10.76
N LYS A 28 -17.97 -38.95 12.08
CA LYS A 28 -17.07 -38.03 12.78
C LYS A 28 -15.63 -38.16 12.29
N VAL A 29 -15.14 -39.39 12.13
CA VAL A 29 -13.77 -39.65 11.62
C VAL A 29 -13.64 -39.14 10.19
N ALA A 30 -14.58 -39.48 9.30
CA ALA A 30 -14.55 -39.02 7.90
C ALA A 30 -14.62 -37.50 7.76
N ASN A 31 -15.37 -36.81 8.62
CA ASN A 31 -15.42 -35.34 8.62
C ASN A 31 -14.14 -34.71 9.17
N LYS A 32 -13.50 -35.35 10.17
CA LYS A 32 -12.23 -34.89 10.72
C LYS A 32 -11.09 -35.04 9.71
N GLU A 33 -10.99 -36.19 9.04
CA GLU A 33 -10.02 -36.42 7.96
C GLU A 33 -10.24 -35.46 6.78
N ASN A 34 -11.49 -35.23 6.37
CA ASN A 34 -11.78 -34.22 5.33
C ASN A 34 -11.45 -32.78 5.78
N GLY A 35 -11.60 -32.46 7.06
CA GLY A 35 -11.20 -31.17 7.62
C GLY A 35 -9.68 -30.98 7.57
N GLU A 36 -8.94 -31.95 8.09
CA GLU A 36 -7.47 -31.96 8.10
C GLU A 36 -6.88 -31.94 6.68
N TYR A 37 -7.47 -32.69 5.74
CA TYR A 37 -7.03 -32.71 4.35
C TYR A 37 -7.31 -31.37 3.63
N ARG A 38 -8.43 -30.72 3.95
CA ARG A 38 -8.78 -29.40 3.39
C ARG A 38 -7.89 -28.29 3.93
N GLU A 39 -7.56 -28.34 5.23
CA GLU A 39 -6.62 -27.40 5.85
C GLU A 39 -5.22 -27.53 5.24
N SER A 40 -4.74 -28.76 4.98
CA SER A 40 -3.42 -28.97 4.36
C SER A 40 -3.33 -28.49 2.90
N PHE A 41 -4.43 -28.48 2.14
CA PHE A 41 -4.45 -28.00 0.75
C PHE A 41 -4.68 -26.50 0.64
N SER A 42 -5.29 -25.85 1.63
CA SER A 42 -5.44 -24.38 1.63
C SER A 42 -4.12 -23.64 1.87
N ASP A 43 -3.13 -24.30 2.48
CA ASP A 43 -1.82 -23.72 2.77
C ASP A 43 -0.85 -23.76 1.58
N LEU A 44 -1.10 -24.64 0.61
CA LEU A 44 -0.41 -24.65 -0.67
C LEU A 44 -1.12 -23.67 -1.61
N LYS A 45 -0.92 -22.36 -1.38
CA LYS A 45 -1.10 -21.40 -2.47
C LYS A 45 -0.21 -21.88 -3.60
N ASP A 46 -0.81 -22.19 -4.75
CA ASP A 46 -0.07 -22.38 -6.00
C ASP A 46 0.79 -21.13 -6.20
N GLU A 47 2.07 -21.20 -5.84
CA GLU A 47 3.01 -20.17 -6.24
C GLU A 47 3.06 -20.24 -7.76
N GLU A 48 2.64 -19.16 -8.41
CA GLU A 48 2.70 -19.07 -9.87
C GLU A 48 4.09 -19.51 -10.33
N PRO A 49 4.20 -20.39 -11.34
CA PRO A 49 5.48 -20.91 -11.78
C PRO A 49 6.42 -19.74 -12.10
N GLN A 50 7.43 -19.56 -11.24
CA GLN A 50 8.35 -18.45 -11.37
C GLN A 50 9.22 -18.70 -12.60
N ILE A 51 9.20 -17.74 -13.54
CA ILE A 51 10.08 -17.77 -14.70
C ILE A 51 11.53 -17.76 -14.18
N PRO A 52 12.39 -18.73 -14.57
CA PRO A 52 13.77 -18.79 -14.11
C PRO A 52 14.51 -17.46 -14.35
N GLU A 53 15.37 -17.04 -13.42
CA GLU A 53 16.16 -15.80 -13.54
C GLU A 53 16.97 -15.74 -14.84
N GLU A 54 17.36 -16.90 -15.38
CA GLU A 54 18.08 -17.07 -16.65
C GLU A 54 17.25 -16.70 -17.88
N MET A 55 15.92 -16.77 -17.81
CA MET A 55 15.00 -16.44 -18.91
C MET A 55 14.55 -14.98 -18.91
N MET A 56 15.10 -14.14 -18.03
CA MET A 56 14.68 -12.74 -17.91
C MET A 56 15.44 -11.83 -18.87
N SER A 57 14.69 -11.13 -19.73
CA SER A 57 15.25 -10.17 -20.68
C SER A 57 16.01 -9.06 -19.94
N LYS A 58 17.03 -8.50 -20.61
CA LYS A 58 17.83 -7.39 -20.06
C LYS A 58 16.95 -6.20 -19.65
N ASP A 59 15.97 -5.86 -20.47
CA ASP A 59 15.03 -4.76 -20.20
C ASP A 59 14.18 -5.01 -18.95
N ARG A 60 13.70 -6.25 -18.74
CA ARG A 60 12.93 -6.61 -17.55
C ARG A 60 13.78 -6.50 -16.29
N ARG A 61 15.07 -6.88 -16.35
CA ARG A 61 16.01 -6.73 -15.23
C ARG A 61 16.24 -5.26 -14.89
N ILE A 62 16.46 -4.41 -15.90
CA ILE A 62 16.63 -2.96 -15.72
C ILE A 62 15.38 -2.35 -15.07
N GLN A 63 14.19 -2.72 -15.53
CA GLN A 63 12.93 -2.25 -14.97
C GLN A 63 12.76 -2.61 -13.49
N LEU A 64 13.04 -3.87 -13.13
CA LEU A 64 12.95 -4.32 -11.73
C LEU A 64 13.96 -3.59 -10.84
N ASN A 65 15.21 -3.47 -11.30
CA ASN A 65 16.25 -2.77 -10.57
C ASN A 65 15.91 -1.29 -10.36
N TYR A 66 15.42 -0.61 -11.40
CA TYR A 66 15.03 0.79 -11.30
C TYR A 66 13.88 0.97 -10.31
N ARG A 67 12.83 0.14 -10.36
CA ARG A 67 11.72 0.20 -9.40
C ARG A 67 12.18 -0.02 -7.96
N PHE A 68 13.09 -0.97 -7.75
CA PHE A 68 13.67 -1.24 -6.44
C PHE A 68 14.45 -0.02 -5.91
N LEU A 69 15.32 0.56 -6.74
CA LEU A 69 16.09 1.76 -6.39
C LEU A 69 15.17 2.96 -6.14
N LYS A 70 14.17 3.16 -6.98
CA LYS A 70 13.17 4.22 -6.81
C LYS A 70 12.47 4.10 -5.46
N ASN A 71 11.96 2.93 -5.10
CA ASN A 71 11.32 2.70 -3.81
C ASN A 71 12.27 2.99 -2.64
N SER A 72 13.55 2.64 -2.80
CA SER A 72 14.57 2.91 -1.80
C SER A 72 14.80 4.41 -1.63
N VAL A 73 14.86 5.17 -2.72
CA VAL A 73 14.94 6.63 -2.67
C VAL A 73 13.68 7.22 -2.06
N GLU A 74 12.48 6.84 -2.51
CA GLU A 74 11.21 7.37 -1.98
C GLU A 74 11.01 7.10 -0.47
N SER A 75 11.60 6.02 0.05
CA SER A 75 11.60 5.69 1.48
C SER A 75 12.56 6.54 2.33
N GLY A 76 13.44 7.31 1.67
CA GLY A 76 14.37 8.20 2.33
C GLY A 76 13.66 9.28 3.17
N PRO A 77 14.37 9.86 4.15
CA PRO A 77 13.82 10.93 4.96
C PRO A 77 13.55 12.17 4.10
N VAL A 78 12.32 12.66 4.13
CA VAL A 78 11.90 13.89 3.47
C VAL A 78 11.65 14.96 4.51
N GLU A 79 12.14 16.17 4.28
CA GLU A 79 11.86 17.30 5.16
C GLU A 79 10.37 17.63 5.18
N VAL A 80 9.84 17.83 6.38
CA VAL A 80 8.45 18.22 6.56
C VAL A 80 8.25 19.69 6.21
N MET A 81 7.07 20.01 5.67
CA MET A 81 6.69 21.40 5.41
C MET A 81 6.76 22.24 6.70
N GLN A 82 7.47 23.37 6.64
CA GLN A 82 7.64 24.25 7.80
C GLN A 82 6.30 24.89 8.20
N GLN A 83 5.94 24.81 9.48
CA GLN A 83 4.69 25.41 9.99
C GLN A 83 4.66 26.93 9.81
N SER A 84 5.82 27.58 9.87
CA SER A 84 5.94 29.02 9.66
C SER A 84 5.42 29.48 8.29
N TRP A 85 5.47 28.62 7.25
CA TRP A 85 4.92 28.94 5.94
C TRP A 85 3.40 28.92 5.96
N VAL A 86 2.81 27.95 6.66
CA VAL A 86 1.36 27.85 6.88
C VAL A 86 0.86 29.10 7.61
N ASP A 87 1.54 29.50 8.68
CA ASP A 87 1.18 30.69 9.47
C ASP A 87 1.26 31.97 8.64
N ARG A 88 2.29 32.12 7.81
CA ARG A 88 2.42 33.26 6.88
C ARG A 88 1.27 33.31 5.89
N ILE A 89 0.91 32.18 5.28
CA ILE A 89 -0.22 32.10 4.35
C ILE A 89 -1.53 32.43 5.08
N CYS A 90 -1.76 31.87 6.26
CA CYS A 90 -2.91 32.17 7.12
C CYS A 90 -3.02 33.66 7.47
N ASN A 91 -1.90 34.35 7.65
CA ASN A 91 -1.87 35.77 7.97
C ASN A 91 -2.21 36.66 6.77
N MET A 92 -2.02 36.17 5.54
CA MET A 92 -2.47 36.86 4.34
C MET A 92 -3.99 36.72 4.12
N VAL A 93 -4.62 35.70 4.73
CA VAL A 93 -6.07 35.49 4.62
C VAL A 93 -6.81 36.42 5.59
N PRO A 94 -7.76 37.24 5.11
CA PRO A 94 -8.55 38.13 5.96
C PRO A 94 -9.31 37.43 7.11
N GLU A 95 -9.45 38.10 8.25
CA GLU A 95 -10.06 37.54 9.47
C GLU A 95 -11.49 37.03 9.31
N TYR A 96 -12.31 37.71 8.51
CA TYR A 96 -13.70 37.31 8.28
C TYR A 96 -13.82 35.96 7.55
N LEU A 97 -12.79 35.55 6.80
CA LEU A 97 -12.72 34.23 6.17
C LEU A 97 -12.18 33.16 7.14
N ARG A 98 -11.40 33.56 8.15
CA ARG A 98 -10.82 32.63 9.13
C ARG A 98 -11.82 32.23 10.22
N GLN A 99 -12.76 33.11 10.56
CA GLN A 99 -13.68 32.95 11.68
C GLN A 99 -15.00 32.21 11.31
N GLY A 100 -15.32 32.08 10.03
CA GLY A 100 -16.49 31.32 9.59
C GLY A 100 -16.28 29.82 9.77
N LYS A 101 -17.17 29.13 10.51
CA LYS A 101 -17.03 27.68 10.81
C LYS A 101 -16.81 26.82 9.55
N VAL A 102 -17.62 27.05 8.51
CA VAL A 102 -17.54 26.32 7.23
C VAL A 102 -16.22 26.61 6.50
N LEU A 103 -15.76 27.85 6.56
CA LEU A 103 -14.52 28.26 5.90
C LEU A 103 -13.29 27.73 6.64
N HIS A 104 -13.36 27.61 7.97
CA HIS A 104 -12.28 27.03 8.76
C HIS A 104 -12.04 25.55 8.41
N GLU A 105 -13.11 24.77 8.25
CA GLU A 105 -13.02 23.36 7.82
C GLU A 105 -12.41 23.23 6.43
N LEU A 106 -12.87 24.04 5.46
CA LEU A 106 -12.31 24.06 4.11
C LEU A 106 -10.82 24.44 4.10
N LEU A 107 -10.43 25.37 4.96
CA LEU A 107 -9.05 25.84 5.07
C LEU A 107 -8.14 24.73 5.64
N GLN A 108 -8.63 23.96 6.62
CA GLN A 108 -7.92 22.78 7.12
C GLN A 108 -7.77 21.71 6.03
N GLU A 109 -8.84 21.40 5.29
CA GLU A 109 -8.80 20.43 4.19
C GLU A 109 -7.76 20.84 3.14
N LEU A 110 -7.79 22.10 2.72
CA LEU A 110 -6.83 22.65 1.77
C LEU A 110 -5.39 22.53 2.27
N PHE A 111 -5.12 22.81 3.54
CA PHE A 111 -3.77 22.62 4.08
C PHE A 111 -3.34 21.16 4.15
N THR A 112 -4.25 20.23 4.43
CA THR A 112 -3.92 18.81 4.37
C THR A 112 -3.56 18.38 2.95
N GLU A 113 -4.29 18.88 1.95
CA GLU A 113 -4.00 18.64 0.54
C GLU A 113 -2.65 19.24 0.13
N VAL A 114 -2.40 20.51 0.48
CA VAL A 114 -1.12 21.18 0.18
C VAL A 114 0.04 20.45 0.82
N LYS A 115 -0.10 19.99 2.07
CA LYS A 115 0.94 19.22 2.75
C LYS A 115 1.21 17.89 2.04
N ALA A 116 0.16 17.16 1.65
CA ALA A 116 0.31 15.91 0.89
C ALA A 116 0.96 16.14 -0.48
N ASN A 117 0.58 17.22 -1.16
CA ASN A 117 1.15 17.62 -2.45
C ASN A 117 2.63 18.01 -2.32
N PHE A 118 2.99 18.74 -1.27
CA PHE A 118 4.38 19.10 -0.98
C PHE A 118 5.23 17.83 -0.76
N GLU A 119 4.77 16.92 0.09
CA GLU A 119 5.47 15.67 0.40
C GLU A 119 5.64 14.78 -0.85
N SER A 120 4.58 14.66 -1.65
CA SER A 120 4.61 13.96 -2.94
C SER A 120 5.60 14.60 -3.92
N SER A 121 5.60 15.93 -4.01
CA SER A 121 6.50 16.67 -4.90
C SER A 121 7.95 16.56 -4.46
N MET A 122 8.22 16.61 -3.16
CA MET A 122 9.56 16.48 -2.61
C MET A 122 10.13 15.08 -2.85
N ARG A 123 9.33 14.02 -2.63
CA ARG A 123 9.73 12.64 -2.98
C ARG A 123 10.06 12.51 -4.46
N LYS A 124 9.22 13.05 -5.35
CA LYS A 124 9.46 13.03 -6.80
C LYS A 124 10.75 13.75 -7.15
N SER A 125 10.96 14.95 -6.61
CA SER A 125 12.19 15.73 -6.82
C SER A 125 13.43 14.95 -6.38
N MET A 126 13.36 14.30 -5.22
CA MET A 126 14.46 13.49 -4.71
C MET A 126 14.80 12.31 -5.64
N VAL A 127 13.80 11.62 -6.17
CA VAL A 127 14.00 10.57 -7.19
C VAL A 127 14.65 11.16 -8.44
N GLN A 128 14.18 12.31 -8.93
CA GLN A 128 14.71 12.97 -10.12
C GLN A 128 16.16 13.41 -9.98
N HIS A 129 16.57 13.85 -8.79
CA HIS A 129 17.95 14.27 -8.52
C HIS A 129 18.91 13.09 -8.33
N VAL A 130 18.42 11.94 -7.85
CA VAL A 130 19.28 10.77 -7.53
C VAL A 130 19.32 9.75 -8.67
N LEU A 131 18.19 9.51 -9.34
CA LEU A 131 18.04 8.46 -10.33
C LEU A 131 17.69 9.04 -11.70
N VAL A 132 18.34 8.51 -12.73
CA VAL A 132 17.97 8.78 -14.13
C VAL A 132 17.11 7.63 -14.63
N ALA A 133 15.92 7.94 -15.12
CA ALA A 133 15.01 6.95 -15.68
C ALA A 133 15.62 6.32 -16.95
N PRO A 134 15.76 4.98 -17.01
CA PRO A 134 16.29 4.32 -18.20
C PRO A 134 15.23 4.27 -19.32
N LYS A 135 15.67 4.39 -20.57
CA LYS A 135 14.82 4.33 -21.77
C LYS A 135 14.42 2.90 -22.11
N VAL A 136 13.59 2.27 -21.29
CA VAL A 136 13.08 0.90 -21.49
C VAL A 136 11.55 0.86 -21.49
N LYS A 137 10.97 -0.06 -22.27
CA LYS A 137 9.52 -0.22 -22.37
C LYS A 137 8.93 -0.58 -21.00
N GLY A 138 7.84 0.10 -20.62
CA GLY A 138 7.17 -0.11 -19.33
C GLY A 138 7.69 0.73 -18.16
N LEU A 139 8.57 1.70 -18.43
CA LEU A 139 8.92 2.81 -17.52
C LEU A 139 8.50 4.19 -18.07
N GLU A 140 7.70 4.20 -19.15
CA GLU A 140 7.27 5.44 -19.85
C GLU A 140 6.31 6.29 -19.02
N ASN A 141 5.53 5.66 -18.13
CA ASN A 141 4.58 6.34 -17.24
C ASN A 141 5.21 6.74 -15.89
N GLU A 142 6.53 6.61 -15.74
CA GLU A 142 7.20 7.02 -14.50
C GLU A 142 7.03 8.53 -14.27
N VAL A 143 6.49 8.87 -13.11
CA VAL A 143 6.06 10.24 -12.76
C VAL A 143 7.24 11.18 -12.54
N ALA A 144 8.42 10.62 -12.24
CA ALA A 144 9.67 11.35 -12.18
C ALA A 144 10.12 11.68 -13.60
N GLY A 145 9.70 12.85 -14.11
CA GLY A 145 10.20 13.42 -15.36
C GLY A 145 11.73 13.64 -15.34
N PRO A 146 12.32 14.25 -16.39
CA PRO A 146 13.74 14.54 -16.40
C PRO A 146 14.15 15.40 -15.18
N PRO A 147 15.42 15.32 -14.73
CA PRO A 147 15.93 16.19 -13.68
C PRO A 147 15.64 17.67 -14.01
N PRO A 148 15.34 18.52 -13.01
CA PRO A 148 15.13 19.94 -13.24
C PRO A 148 16.33 20.58 -13.95
N GLU A 149 16.07 21.33 -15.02
CA GLU A 149 17.11 22.12 -15.69
C GLU A 149 17.47 23.35 -14.84
N GLU A 150 18.73 23.77 -14.91
CA GLU A 150 19.15 24.99 -14.25
C GLU A 150 18.42 26.21 -14.84
N PRO A 151 17.98 27.16 -14.01
CA PRO A 151 17.30 28.36 -14.49
C PRO A 151 18.22 29.20 -15.39
N LEU A 152 17.80 29.39 -16.63
CA LEU A 152 18.53 30.20 -17.62
C LEU A 152 18.42 31.69 -17.29
N GLY A 153 19.56 32.38 -17.24
CA GLY A 153 19.62 33.84 -17.06
C GLY A 153 19.79 34.34 -15.62
N LEU A 154 20.16 33.48 -14.66
CA LEU A 154 20.63 33.96 -13.37
C LEU A 154 22.04 34.56 -13.49
N ASP A 155 22.16 35.84 -13.14
CA ASP A 155 23.43 36.53 -13.02
C ASP A 155 23.95 36.43 -11.59
N PHE A 156 24.93 35.55 -11.36
CA PHE A 156 25.60 35.37 -10.06
C PHE A 156 26.70 36.40 -9.81
N SER A 157 26.90 37.38 -10.70
CA SER A 157 27.95 38.40 -10.55
C SER A 157 27.63 39.45 -9.48
N ASN A 158 26.35 39.59 -9.09
CA ASN A 158 25.97 40.49 -8.00
C ASN A 158 26.25 39.85 -6.63
N PRO A 159 27.01 40.52 -5.75
CA PRO A 159 27.29 40.00 -4.41
C PRO A 159 26.00 39.94 -3.59
N TRP A 160 25.53 38.73 -3.32
CA TRP A 160 24.37 38.43 -2.44
C TRP A 160 24.47 39.05 -1.04
N HIS A 161 25.67 39.47 -0.64
CA HIS A 161 25.96 40.09 0.65
C HIS A 161 25.20 41.40 0.88
N GLU A 162 25.10 42.27 -0.13
CA GLU A 162 24.45 43.58 0.01
C GLU A 162 22.93 43.41 0.24
N SER A 163 22.27 42.60 -0.58
CA SER A 163 20.84 42.30 -0.42
C SER A 163 20.52 41.54 0.88
N TYR A 164 21.44 40.72 1.40
CA TYR A 164 21.27 40.06 2.69
C TYR A 164 21.36 41.04 3.87
N ILE A 165 22.28 42.01 3.81
CA ILE A 165 22.40 43.04 4.84
C ILE A 165 21.16 43.94 4.87
N GLU A 166 20.60 44.28 3.70
CA GLU A 166 19.40 45.13 3.60
C GLU A 166 18.13 44.47 4.17
N ASN A 167 18.02 43.13 4.07
CA ASN A 167 16.83 42.38 4.49
C ASN A 167 16.97 41.71 5.87
N ARG A 168 18.01 42.04 6.63
CA ARG A 168 18.23 41.56 8.01
C ARG A 168 17.55 42.46 9.04
#